data_AF-A0AAD6LKU8-F1
#
_entry.id   AF-A0AAD6LKU8-F1
#
_cell.length_a   1.000
_cell.length_b   1.000
_cell.length_c   1.000
_cell.angle_alpha   90.00
_cell.angle_beta   90.00
_cell.angle_gamma   90.00
#
_symmetry.space_group_name_H-M   'P 1'
#
loop_
_entity.id
_entity.type
_entity.pdbx_description
1 polymer ?
#
loop_
_entity_poly.entity_id
_entity_poly.type
_entity_poly.pdbx_seq_one_letter_code
_entity_poly.pdbx_strand_id
1 'polypeptide(L)'
;MLYSVFSPFLTQRTKSKFVISKEGNVAETLYKFIRPEDVPVQYGGLSRPSDLNGPPKPASEFTVKGGEKVNIQIEGIEAGATITWDIGVGGWDLEYSAEFVPNAAGSYTIAVEKARKIAPSEEAIRNSYTSREAGKMVLSVDNTFSRKKKVAAYRYFVRKSAIA
;
A
#
# COMPACT_ATOMS: atom_id res chain seq x y z
N MET A 1 -18.30 24.32 7.19
CA MET A 1 -18.07 25.77 7.00
C MET A 1 -17.75 26.11 5.54
N LEU A 2 -16.81 25.47 4.84
CA LEU A 2 -16.48 25.84 3.46
C LEU A 2 -17.60 25.53 2.44
N TYR A 3 -18.18 24.34 2.48
CA TYR A 3 -19.25 23.92 1.53
C TYR A 3 -20.47 24.86 1.55
N SER A 4 -20.85 25.38 2.71
CA SER A 4 -22.00 26.29 2.85
C SER A 4 -21.79 27.65 2.17
N VAL A 5 -20.55 28.09 1.96
CA VAL A 5 -20.25 29.39 1.33
C VAL A 5 -20.58 29.38 -0.17
N PHE A 6 -20.22 28.29 -0.87
CA PHE A 6 -20.41 28.21 -2.33
C PHE A 6 -21.63 27.37 -2.74
N SER A 7 -22.15 26.50 -1.88
CA SER A 7 -23.31 25.65 -2.21
C SER A 7 -24.58 26.42 -2.64
N PRO A 8 -24.88 27.67 -2.19
CA PRO A 8 -26.03 28.42 -2.70
C PRO A 8 -25.94 28.70 -4.22
N PHE A 9 -24.74 28.76 -4.78
CA PHE A 9 -24.50 29.01 -6.21
C PHE A 9 -24.52 27.73 -7.07
N LEU A 10 -24.79 26.56 -6.47
CA LEU A 10 -24.81 25.28 -7.15
C LEU A 10 -26.24 24.75 -7.31
N THR A 11 -26.56 24.19 -8.48
CA THR A 11 -27.81 23.46 -8.70
C THR A 11 -27.87 22.19 -7.85
N GLN A 12 -29.07 21.68 -7.56
CA GLN A 12 -29.22 20.40 -6.85
C GLN A 12 -28.55 19.23 -7.58
N ARG A 13 -28.60 19.22 -8.93
CA ARG A 13 -27.90 18.23 -9.77
C ARG A 13 -26.38 18.30 -9.62
N THR A 14 -25.81 19.47 -9.39
CA THR A 14 -24.36 19.60 -9.15
C THR A 14 -24.03 19.16 -7.72
N LYS A 15 -24.84 19.57 -6.73
CA LYS A 15 -24.67 19.19 -5.32
C LYS A 15 -24.66 17.67 -5.14
N SER A 16 -25.51 16.94 -5.86
CA SER A 16 -25.59 15.47 -5.76
C SER A 16 -24.36 14.74 -6.29
N LYS A 17 -23.42 15.43 -6.96
CA LYS A 17 -22.16 14.85 -7.45
C LYS A 17 -21.00 15.01 -6.46
N PHE A 18 -21.16 15.80 -5.39
CA PHE A 18 -20.11 15.98 -4.40
C PHE A 18 -20.05 14.81 -3.42
N VAL A 19 -18.83 14.36 -3.15
CA VAL A 19 -18.53 13.43 -2.06
C VAL A 19 -17.60 14.14 -1.09
N ILE A 20 -18.03 14.26 0.17
CA ILE A 20 -17.25 14.91 1.22
C ILE A 20 -16.71 13.82 2.15
N SER A 21 -15.38 13.65 2.16
CA SER A 21 -14.70 12.71 3.04
C SER A 21 -14.13 13.41 4.28
N LYS A 22 -14.08 12.70 5.40
CA LYS A 22 -13.22 13.07 6.53
C LYS A 22 -11.76 12.80 6.16
N GLU A 23 -10.85 13.57 6.75
CA GLU A 23 -9.40 13.48 6.50
C GLU A 23 -8.86 12.05 6.63
N GLY A 24 -9.25 11.32 7.68
CA GLY A 24 -8.82 9.93 7.88
C GLY A 24 -9.40 8.88 6.92
N ASN A 25 -10.37 9.27 6.07
CA ASN A 25 -11.07 8.34 5.15
C ASN A 25 -10.83 8.69 3.67
N VAL A 26 -9.86 9.56 3.38
CA VAL A 26 -9.59 10.03 2.01
C VAL A 26 -9.30 8.87 1.07
N ALA A 27 -8.35 7.99 1.41
CA ALA A 27 -8.01 6.84 0.57
C ALA A 27 -9.21 5.89 0.38
N GLU A 28 -9.94 5.54 1.45
CA GLU A 28 -11.15 4.71 1.37
C GLU A 28 -12.21 5.32 0.45
N THR A 29 -12.33 6.65 0.44
CA THR A 29 -13.28 7.34 -0.43
C THR A 29 -12.82 7.34 -1.87
N LEU A 30 -11.53 7.60 -2.12
CA LEU A 30 -10.96 7.66 -3.46
C LEU A 30 -11.00 6.30 -4.17
N TYR A 31 -10.70 5.21 -3.46
CA TYR A 31 -10.66 3.85 -4.03
C TYR A 31 -12.01 3.38 -4.59
N LYS A 32 -13.12 3.99 -4.15
CA LYS A 32 -14.47 3.73 -4.70
C LYS A 32 -14.63 4.24 -6.14
N PHE A 33 -13.78 5.17 -6.57
CA PHE A 33 -13.93 5.88 -7.83
C PHE A 33 -12.68 5.81 -8.72
N ILE A 34 -11.51 5.60 -8.13
CA ILE A 34 -10.20 5.65 -8.79
C ILE A 34 -9.39 4.45 -8.31
N ARG A 35 -8.71 3.75 -9.23
CA ARG A 35 -7.85 2.64 -8.86
C ARG A 35 -6.66 3.13 -8.02
N PRO A 36 -6.14 2.35 -7.06
CA PRO A 36 -5.06 2.80 -6.21
C PRO A 36 -3.78 3.21 -6.96
N GLU A 37 -3.48 2.55 -8.08
CA GLU A 37 -2.34 2.88 -8.94
C GLU A 37 -2.46 4.24 -9.65
N ASP A 38 -3.68 4.79 -9.74
CA ASP A 38 -3.97 6.10 -10.34
C ASP A 38 -4.20 7.19 -9.28
N VAL A 39 -4.27 6.83 -8.00
CA VAL A 39 -4.36 7.78 -6.88
C VAL A 39 -2.95 8.23 -6.47
N PRO A 40 -2.67 9.55 -6.37
CA PRO A 40 -1.39 10.06 -5.89
C PRO A 40 -1.02 9.54 -4.48
N VAL A 41 0.27 9.29 -4.25
CA VAL A 41 0.77 8.77 -2.95
C VAL A 41 0.40 9.64 -1.74
N GLN A 42 0.37 10.96 -1.92
CA GLN A 42 -0.05 11.92 -0.89
C GLN A 42 -1.52 11.77 -0.44
N TYR A 43 -2.35 11.07 -1.21
CA TYR A 43 -3.75 10.77 -0.88
C TYR A 43 -3.97 9.30 -0.50
N GLY A 44 -2.88 8.57 -0.24
CA GLY A 44 -2.88 7.17 0.16
C GLY A 44 -2.86 6.16 -0.98
N GLY A 45 -2.72 6.61 -2.23
CA GLY A 45 -2.57 5.73 -3.40
C GLY A 45 -1.12 5.32 -3.70
N LEU A 46 -0.87 4.80 -4.89
CA LEU A 46 0.44 4.30 -5.33
C LEU A 46 1.03 5.04 -6.54
N SER A 47 0.32 6.05 -7.07
CA SER A 47 0.76 6.84 -8.22
C SER A 47 1.85 7.84 -7.84
N ARG A 48 2.97 7.82 -8.57
CA ARG A 48 4.09 8.75 -8.39
C ARG A 48 4.39 9.51 -9.68
N PRO A 49 4.80 10.79 -9.61
CA PRO A 49 5.20 11.56 -10.80
C PRO A 49 6.36 10.95 -11.58
N SER A 50 7.21 10.13 -10.95
CA SER A 50 8.30 9.43 -11.63
C SER A 50 7.86 8.22 -12.45
N ASP A 51 6.63 7.73 -12.26
CA ASP A 51 6.11 6.53 -12.93
C ASP A 51 5.53 6.84 -14.34
N LEU A 52 5.65 8.08 -14.83
CA LEU A 52 5.04 8.56 -16.09
C LEU A 52 5.55 7.86 -17.37
N ASN A 53 6.61 7.05 -17.27
CA ASN A 53 7.24 6.37 -18.41
C ASN A 53 6.67 4.96 -18.69
N GLY A 54 5.36 4.77 -18.53
CA GLY A 54 4.68 3.53 -18.89
C GLY A 54 3.25 3.45 -18.34
N PRO A 55 2.44 2.47 -18.80
CA PRO A 55 1.14 2.22 -18.22
C PRO A 55 1.29 1.85 -16.73
N PRO A 56 0.39 2.35 -15.84
CA PRO A 56 0.41 2.00 -14.42
C PRO A 56 0.35 0.49 -14.22
N LYS A 57 1.24 -0.04 -13.38
CA LYS A 57 1.15 -1.44 -12.96
C LYS A 57 -0.06 -1.61 -12.04
N PRO A 58 -0.90 -2.62 -12.26
CA PRO A 58 -2.12 -2.83 -11.49
C PRO A 58 -1.80 -3.05 -10.01
N ALA A 59 -2.65 -2.51 -9.13
CA ALA A 59 -2.55 -2.71 -7.70
C ALA A 59 -3.68 -3.60 -7.17
N SER A 60 -3.41 -4.24 -6.04
CA SER A 60 -4.36 -5.04 -5.27
C SER A 60 -4.80 -4.26 -4.04
N GLU A 61 -6.10 -4.23 -3.79
CA GLU A 61 -6.69 -3.61 -2.61
C GLU A 61 -6.96 -4.63 -1.51
N PHE A 62 -6.83 -4.20 -0.26
CA PHE A 62 -7.26 -4.98 0.91
C PHE A 62 -7.70 -4.07 2.05
N THR A 63 -8.41 -4.64 3.02
CA THR A 63 -8.83 -3.95 4.23
C THR A 63 -8.19 -4.60 5.44
N VAL A 64 -7.70 -3.79 6.36
CA VAL A 64 -7.21 -4.23 7.67
C VAL A 64 -8.20 -3.76 8.72
N LYS A 65 -8.82 -4.68 9.47
CA LYS A 65 -9.74 -4.29 10.54
C LYS A 65 -8.97 -3.67 11.70
N GLY A 66 -9.67 -2.99 12.59
CA GLY A 66 -9.09 -2.58 13.86
C GLY A 66 -8.75 -3.80 14.70
N GLY A 67 -7.59 -3.82 15.34
CA GLY A 67 -7.15 -4.95 16.17
C GLY A 67 -6.55 -6.11 15.38
N GLU A 68 -6.32 -5.95 14.06
CA GLU A 68 -5.89 -7.02 13.17
C GLU A 68 -4.51 -6.75 12.57
N LYS A 69 -3.78 -7.82 12.29
CA LYS A 69 -2.57 -7.83 11.48
C LYS A 69 -2.81 -8.62 10.20
N VAL A 70 -2.46 -8.04 9.06
CA VAL A 70 -2.56 -8.67 7.74
C VAL A 70 -1.17 -8.89 7.17
N ASN A 71 -0.92 -10.10 6.67
CA ASN A 71 0.34 -10.49 6.05
C ASN A 71 0.11 -10.79 4.57
N ILE A 72 0.78 -10.05 3.69
CA ILE A 72 0.79 -10.31 2.24
C ILE A 72 2.00 -11.20 1.96
N GLN A 73 1.77 -12.37 1.37
CA GLN A 73 2.83 -13.32 1.02
C GLN A 73 3.05 -13.31 -0.49
N ILE A 74 4.28 -13.00 -0.89
CA ILE A 74 4.76 -13.11 -2.27
C ILE A 74 5.60 -14.39 -2.34
N GLU A 75 4.95 -15.44 -2.82
CA GLU A 75 5.51 -16.79 -2.92
C GLU A 75 6.34 -16.98 -4.21
N GLY A 76 7.09 -18.08 -4.27
CA GLY A 76 7.76 -18.50 -5.50
C GLY A 76 8.96 -17.62 -5.89
N ILE A 77 9.63 -17.00 -4.93
CA ILE A 77 10.86 -16.25 -5.19
C ILE A 77 11.98 -17.25 -5.43
N GLU A 78 12.64 -17.14 -6.58
CA GLU A 78 13.84 -17.91 -6.94
C GLU A 78 15.11 -17.24 -6.40
N ALA A 79 16.20 -17.99 -6.28
CA ALA A 79 17.50 -17.43 -5.93
C ALA A 79 17.96 -16.40 -6.98
N GLY A 80 18.46 -15.25 -6.53
CA GLY A 80 18.89 -14.15 -7.39
C GLY A 80 17.76 -13.29 -7.96
N ALA A 81 16.49 -13.57 -7.63
CA ALA A 81 15.38 -12.74 -8.07
C ALA A 81 15.31 -11.42 -7.28
N THR A 82 14.98 -10.33 -7.96
CA THR A 82 14.72 -9.03 -7.35
C THR A 82 13.22 -8.80 -7.21
N ILE A 83 12.76 -8.67 -5.97
CA ILE A 83 11.40 -8.27 -5.63
C ILE A 83 11.39 -6.75 -5.49
N THR A 84 10.45 -6.08 -6.14
CA THR A 84 10.13 -4.66 -5.92
C THR A 84 8.68 -4.57 -5.53
N TRP A 85 8.36 -3.80 -4.49
CA TRP A 85 6.99 -3.62 -4.05
C TRP A 85 6.70 -2.16 -3.72
N ASP A 86 5.43 -1.80 -3.92
CA ASP A 86 4.83 -0.59 -3.38
C ASP A 86 3.71 -0.99 -2.44
N ILE A 87 3.61 -0.33 -1.30
CA ILE A 87 2.49 -0.51 -0.35
C ILE A 87 2.10 0.84 0.24
N GLY A 88 0.80 1.05 0.39
CA GLY A 88 0.23 2.22 1.05
C GLY A 88 -1.04 1.83 1.79
N VAL A 89 -1.27 2.40 2.97
CA VAL A 89 -2.56 2.30 3.66
C VAL A 89 -3.03 3.69 4.01
N GLY A 90 -4.31 3.95 3.79
CA GLY A 90 -4.93 5.24 4.05
C GLY A 90 -4.75 5.67 5.51
N GLY A 91 -4.14 6.83 5.70
CA GLY A 91 -3.97 7.47 7.01
C GLY A 91 -3.18 6.61 7.99
N TRP A 92 -2.05 6.04 7.56
CA TRP A 92 -1.19 5.18 8.35
C TRP A 92 -0.99 5.64 9.80
N ASP A 93 -1.17 4.76 10.77
CA ASP A 93 -0.87 5.00 12.19
C ASP A 93 -0.88 3.60 12.77
N LEU A 94 0.10 2.83 12.31
CA LEU A 94 0.16 1.39 12.43
C LEU A 94 1.61 0.95 12.28
N GLU A 95 1.89 -0.32 12.53
CA GLU A 95 3.24 -0.87 12.37
C GLU A 95 3.35 -1.65 11.06
N TYR A 96 4.46 -1.46 10.37
CA TYR A 96 4.74 -2.14 9.11
C TYR A 96 6.15 -2.75 9.14
N SER A 97 6.27 -3.94 8.56
CA SER A 97 7.54 -4.63 8.36
C SER A 97 7.55 -5.41 7.04
N ALA A 98 8.75 -5.72 6.56
CA ALA A 98 8.96 -6.62 5.44
C ALA A 98 10.03 -7.65 5.77
N GLU A 99 9.72 -8.92 5.57
CA GLU A 99 10.58 -10.05 5.92
C GLU A 99 10.71 -11.00 4.74
N PHE A 100 11.92 -11.52 4.52
CA PHE A 100 12.16 -12.59 3.57
C PHE A 100 12.39 -13.90 4.34
N VAL A 101 11.64 -14.94 3.98
CA VAL A 101 11.71 -16.26 4.59
C VAL A 101 12.28 -17.24 3.54
N PRO A 102 13.54 -17.68 3.68
CA PRO A 102 14.11 -18.70 2.79
C PRO A 102 13.41 -20.05 2.96
N ASN A 103 13.35 -20.84 1.88
CA ASN A 103 12.77 -22.18 1.89
C ASN A 103 13.72 -23.24 2.48
N ALA A 104 15.03 -22.98 2.48
CA ALA A 104 16.03 -23.92 2.94
C ALA A 104 15.91 -24.13 4.47
N ALA A 105 15.84 -25.40 4.88
CA ALA A 105 15.75 -25.76 6.29
C ALA A 105 17.00 -25.29 7.05
N GLY A 106 16.81 -24.55 8.14
CA GLY A 106 17.89 -23.98 8.96
C GLY A 106 18.31 -22.56 8.58
N SER A 107 17.80 -21.99 7.49
CA SER A 107 18.01 -20.59 7.17
C SER A 107 17.16 -19.67 8.06
N TYR A 108 17.71 -18.49 8.40
CA TYR A 108 17.03 -17.49 9.23
C TYR A 108 16.14 -16.57 8.39
N THR A 109 15.03 -16.12 8.96
CA THR A 109 14.21 -15.03 8.40
C THR A 109 15.04 -13.75 8.36
N ILE A 110 15.03 -13.08 7.21
CA ILE A 110 15.77 -11.84 6.97
C ILE A 110 14.80 -10.66 7.12
N ALA A 111 15.05 -9.78 8.08
CA ALA A 111 14.32 -8.53 8.23
C ALA A 111 14.75 -7.52 7.16
N VAL A 112 14.05 -7.53 6.01
CA VAL A 112 14.30 -6.63 4.88
C VAL A 112 13.96 -5.19 5.25
N GLU A 113 12.82 -5.01 5.91
CA GLU A 113 12.43 -3.74 6.53
C GLU A 113 12.02 -4.01 7.96
N LYS A 114 12.80 -3.46 8.90
CA LYS A 114 12.53 -3.62 10.33
C LYS A 114 11.16 -3.06 10.65
N ALA A 115 10.47 -3.76 11.56
CA ALA A 115 9.19 -3.32 12.05
C ALA A 115 9.30 -1.92 12.65
N ARG A 116 8.50 -1.00 12.12
CA ARG A 116 8.44 0.38 12.60
C ARG A 116 7.02 0.92 12.52
N LYS A 117 6.72 1.85 13.42
CA LYS A 117 5.49 2.62 13.35
C LYS A 117 5.57 3.61 12.19
N ILE A 118 4.51 3.65 11.39
CA ILE A 118 4.36 4.54 10.24
C ILE A 118 3.41 5.68 10.60
N ALA A 119 3.82 6.91 10.31
CA ALA A 119 3.06 8.10 10.66
C ALA A 119 1.87 8.38 9.71
N PRO A 120 0.84 9.14 10.14
CA PRO A 120 -0.32 9.51 9.29
C PRO A 120 0.03 10.28 8.03
N SER A 121 1.13 11.00 8.06
CA SER A 121 1.63 11.81 6.96
C SER A 121 2.63 11.06 6.06
N GLU A 122 2.99 9.81 6.39
CA GLU A 122 3.89 9.05 5.53
C GLU A 122 3.17 8.61 4.25
N GLU A 123 3.85 8.82 3.13
CA GLU A 123 3.41 8.38 1.81
C GLU A 123 3.65 6.87 1.63
N ALA A 124 3.07 6.31 0.56
CA ALA A 124 3.29 4.91 0.21
C ALA A 124 4.79 4.56 0.11
N ILE A 125 5.15 3.44 0.72
CA ILE A 125 6.51 2.89 0.71
C ILE A 125 6.76 2.21 -0.65
N ARG A 126 7.96 2.43 -1.21
CA ARG A 126 8.50 1.70 -2.36
C ARG A 126 9.86 1.17 -1.98
N ASN A 127 10.08 -0.12 -2.11
CA ASN A 127 11.35 -0.73 -1.77
C ASN A 127 11.64 -1.96 -2.66
N SER A 128 12.86 -2.46 -2.60
CA SER A 128 13.30 -3.62 -3.37
C SER A 128 14.28 -4.49 -2.59
N TYR A 129 14.27 -5.79 -2.87
CA TYR A 129 15.14 -6.77 -2.25
C TYR A 129 15.55 -7.83 -3.27
N THR A 130 16.83 -8.16 -3.34
CA THR A 130 17.34 -9.25 -4.17
C THR A 130 17.64 -10.45 -3.28
N SER A 131 16.92 -11.54 -3.48
CA SER A 131 17.12 -12.76 -2.70
C SER A 131 18.40 -13.48 -3.14
N ARG A 132 19.08 -14.12 -2.20
CA ARG A 132 20.20 -15.04 -2.50
C ARG A 132 19.75 -16.49 -2.63
N GLU A 133 18.58 -16.80 -2.09
CA GLU A 133 18.02 -18.14 -1.99
C GLU A 133 16.57 -18.12 -2.44
N ALA A 134 16.01 -19.30 -2.73
CA ALA A 134 14.59 -19.43 -2.98
C ALA A 134 13.78 -19.27 -1.68
N GLY A 135 12.63 -18.63 -1.75
CA GLY A 135 11.85 -18.31 -0.56
C GLY A 135 10.57 -17.53 -0.86
N LYS A 136 10.13 -16.78 0.14
CA LYS A 136 8.99 -15.88 0.04
C LYS A 136 9.23 -14.55 0.74
N MET A 137 8.57 -13.51 0.25
CA MET A 137 8.54 -12.20 0.88
C MET A 137 7.21 -12.00 1.62
N VAL A 138 7.27 -11.50 2.86
CA VAL A 138 6.10 -11.25 3.71
C VAL A 138 6.06 -9.77 4.07
N LEU A 139 5.02 -9.07 3.61
CA LEU A 139 4.73 -7.70 4.01
C LEU A 139 3.70 -7.74 5.14
N SER A 140 4.05 -7.23 6.31
CA SER A 140 3.17 -7.21 7.49
C SER A 140 2.61 -5.82 7.71
N VAL A 141 1.28 -5.71 7.81
CA VAL A 141 0.57 -4.49 8.20
C VAL A 141 -0.17 -4.76 9.50
N ASP A 142 0.31 -4.20 10.59
CA ASP A 142 -0.18 -4.43 11.94
C ASP A 142 -0.97 -3.23 12.47
N ASN A 143 -2.30 -3.36 12.46
CA ASN A 143 -3.25 -2.36 12.94
C ASN A 143 -3.83 -2.76 14.32
N THR A 144 -3.10 -3.57 15.10
CA THR A 144 -3.57 -4.06 16.42
C THR A 144 -3.81 -2.92 17.42
N PHE A 145 -3.06 -1.83 17.32
CA PHE A 145 -3.18 -0.66 18.20
C PHE A 145 -4.38 0.25 17.87
N SER A 146 -5.08 0.03 16.76
CA SER A 146 -6.23 0.85 16.35
C SER A 146 -7.53 0.07 16.40
N ARG A 147 -8.64 0.76 16.71
CA ARG A 147 -10.00 0.21 16.56
C ARG A 147 -10.61 0.52 15.20
N LYS A 148 -9.99 1.40 14.41
CA LYS A 148 -10.51 1.82 13.12
C LYS A 148 -10.00 0.88 12.03
N LYS A 149 -10.90 0.47 11.15
CA LYS A 149 -10.51 -0.20 9.90
C LYS A 149 -9.69 0.76 9.04
N LYS A 150 -8.82 0.20 8.20
CA LYS A 150 -8.04 0.94 7.22
C LYS A 150 -8.07 0.22 5.87
N VAL A 151 -8.05 0.99 4.79
CA VAL A 151 -7.98 0.47 3.42
C VAL A 151 -6.57 0.65 2.90
N ALA A 152 -6.08 -0.37 2.22
CA ALA A 152 -4.71 -0.52 1.81
C ALA A 152 -4.63 -0.94 0.35
N ALA A 153 -3.53 -0.59 -0.30
CA ALA A 153 -3.19 -1.09 -1.62
C ALA A 153 -1.72 -1.50 -1.65
N TYR A 154 -1.43 -2.52 -2.45
CA TYR A 154 -0.07 -2.92 -2.74
C TYR A 154 0.06 -3.35 -4.19
N ARG A 155 1.27 -3.28 -4.71
CA ARG A 155 1.66 -3.96 -5.96
C ARG A 155 3.08 -4.45 -5.81
N TYR A 156 3.41 -5.52 -6.53
CA TYR A 156 4.76 -6.04 -6.54
C TYR A 156 5.15 -6.51 -7.93
N PHE A 157 6.45 -6.64 -8.14
CA PHE A 157 7.05 -7.18 -9.34
C PHE A 157 8.25 -8.03 -8.94
N VAL A 158 8.33 -9.24 -9.48
CA VAL A 158 9.46 -10.14 -9.29
C VAL A 158 10.22 -10.24 -10.61
N ARG A 159 11.45 -9.74 -10.63
CA ARG A 159 12.37 -9.89 -11.74
C ARG A 159 13.26 -11.09 -11.49
N LYS A 160 13.19 -12.10 -12.35
CA LYS A 160 14.12 -13.24 -12.29
C LYS A 160 15.54 -12.80 -12.62
N SER A 161 16.52 -13.50 -12.03
CA SER A 161 17.93 -13.31 -12.39
C SER A 161 18.12 -13.62 -13.89
N ALA A 162 18.90 -12.78 -14.58
CA ALA A 162 19.22 -12.98 -16.00
C ALA A 162 20.40 -13.94 -16.22
N ILE A 163 20.85 -14.65 -15.18
CA ILE A 163 21.98 -15.56 -15.25
C ILE A 163 21.46 -16.95 -15.61
N ALA A 164 21.58 -17.27 -16.90
CA ALA A 164 21.53 -18.62 -17.45
C ALA A 164 22.87 -19.33 -17.24
#